data_AF-A0A927YFZ3-F1
#
_entry.id   AF-A0A927YFZ3-F1
#
_cell.length_a   1.000
_cell.length_b   1.000
_cell.length_c   1.000
_cell.angle_alpha   90.00
_cell.angle_beta   90.00
_cell.angle_gamma   90.00
#
_symmetry.space_group_name_H-M   'P 1'
#
loop_
_entity.id
_entity.type
_entity.pdbx_description
1 polymer ?
#
loop_
_entity_poly.entity_id
_entity_poly.type
_entity_poly.pdbx_seq_one_letter_code
_entity_poly.pdbx_strand_id
1 'polypeptide(L)'
;MCYWNKKVSYKELLIFVLLITIAFFCILTFFVRDNSDNARIKIHITSGNLPFYVAVLLSANDNSCSNYNWKENTEIRKEIEKYYSNDWICDFVGKYEGHALEWIKDNKKKFKLLFYFPEKNYAILTQECEVFAKESTFIFHMNHLKEDAKPIKSYNNLIIVLSAISGMLAVLSLEIIIMGIFNFKNFNCICFVLIVNLLFQIITAVYLFHIAYEYGYYYLFIYLILVAFGTWIIKNVLYVFFISKITKEKFKKIFIYSIMNNTFSILIGIFMALLLPGIR
;
A
#
# COMPACT_ATOMS: atom_id res chain seq x y z
N MET A 1 -12.14 -13.80 42.22
CA MET A 1 -13.57 -13.75 41.82
C MET A 1 -13.65 -14.06 40.33
N CYS A 2 -14.05 -15.28 39.96
CA CYS A 2 -14.08 -15.78 38.58
C CYS A 2 -15.42 -15.42 37.92
N TYR A 3 -15.43 -14.41 37.04
CA TYR A 3 -16.63 -13.93 36.33
C TYR A 3 -16.71 -14.39 34.86
N TRP A 4 -16.11 -15.53 34.50
CA TRP A 4 -16.01 -15.97 33.10
C TRP A 4 -16.21 -17.48 32.96
N ASN A 5 -17.39 -17.98 33.33
CA ASN A 5 -17.76 -19.39 33.20
C ASN A 5 -18.97 -19.61 32.25
N LYS A 6 -19.12 -18.77 31.24
CA LYS A 6 -20.05 -19.02 30.13
C LYS A 6 -19.29 -19.74 29.02
N LYS A 7 -19.76 -20.91 28.59
CA LYS A 7 -19.34 -21.54 27.33
C LYS A 7 -19.76 -20.61 26.21
N VAL A 8 -18.82 -19.84 25.69
CA VAL A 8 -19.05 -18.98 24.54
C VAL A 8 -19.19 -19.86 23.30
N SER A 9 -20.24 -19.61 22.54
CA SER A 9 -20.56 -20.33 21.30
C SER A 9 -19.58 -19.96 20.20
N TYR A 10 -19.28 -20.91 19.29
CA TYR A 10 -18.49 -20.63 18.08
C TYR A 10 -19.03 -19.42 17.29
N LYS A 11 -20.35 -19.18 17.34
CA LYS A 11 -21.00 -18.01 16.75
C LYS A 11 -20.54 -16.68 17.37
N GLU A 12 -20.37 -16.64 18.69
CA GLU A 12 -19.94 -15.42 19.41
C GLU A 12 -18.47 -15.10 19.13
N LEU A 13 -17.61 -16.13 19.00
CA LEU A 13 -16.22 -15.96 18.57
C LEU A 13 -16.13 -15.41 17.13
N LEU A 14 -16.98 -15.90 16.23
CA LEU A 14 -17.01 -15.47 14.84
C LEU A 14 -17.50 -14.02 14.70
N ILE A 15 -18.51 -13.63 15.48
CA ILE A 15 -18.99 -12.23 15.55
C ILE A 15 -17.87 -11.31 16.07
N PHE A 16 -17.14 -11.73 17.11
CA PHE A 16 -16.05 -10.94 17.67
C PHE A 16 -14.93 -10.71 16.65
N VAL A 17 -14.49 -11.77 15.95
CA VAL A 17 -13.49 -11.66 14.87
C VAL A 17 -14.00 -10.75 13.76
N LEU A 18 -15.27 -10.88 13.35
CA LEU A 18 -15.88 -10.07 12.30
C LEU A 18 -15.90 -8.57 12.69
N LEU A 19 -16.33 -8.24 13.91
CA LEU A 19 -16.40 -6.87 14.40
C LEU A 19 -15.02 -6.20 14.43
N ILE A 20 -13.98 -6.93 14.83
CA ILE A 20 -12.64 -6.33 14.86
C ILE A 20 -12.04 -6.23 13.46
N THR A 21 -12.34 -7.18 12.57
CA THR A 21 -11.97 -7.06 11.15
C THR A 21 -12.60 -5.80 10.53
N ILE A 22 -13.86 -5.49 10.88
CA ILE A 22 -14.54 -4.25 10.47
C ILE A 22 -13.87 -3.02 11.10
N ALA A 23 -13.57 -3.04 12.39
CA ALA A 23 -12.89 -1.92 13.06
C ALA A 23 -11.51 -1.65 12.44
N PHE A 24 -10.77 -2.70 12.09
CA PHE A 24 -9.51 -2.58 11.37
C PHE A 24 -9.70 -2.02 9.97
N PHE A 25 -10.73 -2.44 9.24
CA PHE A 25 -11.10 -1.84 7.95
C PHE A 25 -11.34 -0.34 8.07
N CYS A 26 -12.03 0.11 9.12
CA CYS A 26 -12.23 1.54 9.39
C CYS A 26 -10.92 2.28 9.68
N ILE A 27 -10.00 1.68 10.45
CA ILE A 27 -8.69 2.29 10.77
C ILE A 27 -7.80 2.36 9.52
N LEU A 28 -7.70 1.26 8.76
CA LEU A 28 -6.94 1.25 7.51
C LEU A 28 -7.49 2.25 6.50
N THR A 29 -8.81 2.30 6.30
CA THR A 29 -9.42 3.28 5.39
C THR A 29 -9.20 4.72 5.86
N PHE A 30 -9.09 4.96 7.17
CA PHE A 30 -8.71 6.27 7.71
C PHE A 30 -7.24 6.62 7.44
N PHE A 31 -6.30 5.68 7.62
CA PHE A 31 -4.88 5.90 7.29
C PHE A 31 -4.61 5.99 5.78
N VAL A 32 -5.39 5.27 4.97
CA VAL A 32 -5.37 5.35 3.50
C VAL A 32 -6.04 6.64 3.01
N ARG A 33 -6.92 7.25 3.81
CA ARG A 33 -7.49 8.58 3.54
C ARG A 33 -6.43 9.64 3.84
N ASP A 34 -5.58 9.82 2.85
CA ASP A 34 -4.39 10.65 2.85
C ASP A 34 -4.66 12.12 3.24
N ASN A 35 -3.98 12.56 4.30
CA ASN A 35 -3.98 13.91 4.88
C ASN A 35 -2.68 14.68 4.58
N SER A 36 -1.88 14.23 3.61
CA SER A 36 -0.62 14.91 3.27
C SER A 36 -0.76 15.81 2.04
N ASP A 37 0.02 16.88 2.04
CA ASP A 37 -0.04 17.94 1.02
C ASP A 37 0.75 17.62 -0.26
N ASN A 38 1.47 16.48 -0.30
CA ASN A 38 2.44 16.17 -1.34
C ASN A 38 2.02 14.97 -2.20
N ALA A 39 1.71 15.19 -3.48
CA ALA A 39 1.30 14.15 -4.42
C ALA A 39 2.43 13.76 -5.39
N ARG A 40 2.79 12.48 -5.41
CA ARG A 40 3.64 11.86 -6.44
C ARG A 40 2.78 11.37 -7.61
N ILE A 41 3.16 11.74 -8.83
CA ILE A 41 2.46 11.36 -10.04
C ILE A 41 3.40 10.53 -10.91
N LYS A 42 3.08 9.25 -11.06
CA LYS A 42 3.84 8.35 -11.92
C LYS A 42 3.15 8.22 -13.27
N ILE A 43 3.83 8.58 -14.34
CA ILE A 43 3.32 8.46 -15.70
C ILE A 43 3.97 7.23 -16.31
N HIS A 44 3.21 6.14 -16.34
CA HIS A 44 3.68 4.91 -16.94
C HIS A 44 3.20 4.84 -18.39
N ILE A 45 4.15 4.75 -19.31
CA ILE A 45 3.85 4.69 -20.74
C ILE A 45 4.18 3.30 -21.22
N THR A 46 3.22 2.65 -21.87
CA THR A 46 3.39 1.30 -22.39
C THR A 46 3.48 1.35 -23.90
N SER A 47 4.53 0.71 -24.43
CA SER A 47 4.88 0.53 -25.84
C SER A 47 4.99 1.84 -26.64
N GLY A 48 6.20 2.38 -26.81
CA GLY A 48 6.49 3.45 -27.76
C GLY A 48 7.81 3.14 -28.46
N ASN A 49 7.77 2.94 -29.78
CA ASN A 49 8.97 2.62 -30.56
C ASN A 49 9.74 3.87 -31.04
N LEU A 50 9.25 5.07 -30.71
CA LEU A 50 9.83 6.34 -31.15
C LEU A 50 10.16 7.20 -29.92
N PRO A 51 11.26 7.97 -29.93
CA PRO A 51 11.53 8.96 -28.90
C PRO A 51 10.50 10.09 -28.99
N PHE A 52 9.94 10.48 -27.85
CA PHE A 52 9.01 11.60 -27.73
C PHE A 52 9.24 12.35 -26.42
N TYR A 53 8.72 13.56 -26.34
CA TYR A 53 8.77 14.40 -25.16
C TYR A 53 7.40 14.40 -24.48
N VAL A 54 7.38 14.37 -23.17
CA VAL A 54 6.17 14.50 -22.35
C VAL A 54 6.29 15.79 -21.57
N ALA A 55 5.39 16.73 -21.84
CA ALA A 55 5.22 17.91 -21.03
C ALA A 55 4.01 17.79 -20.11
N VAL A 56 4.16 18.21 -18.86
CA VAL A 56 3.08 18.33 -17.89
C VAL A 56 2.65 19.80 -17.86
N LEU A 57 1.38 20.05 -18.15
CA LEU A 57 0.75 21.36 -18.08
C LEU A 57 -0.15 21.42 -16.84
N LEU A 58 0.06 22.40 -15.98
CA LEU A 58 -0.71 22.66 -14.76
C LEU A 58 -1.73 23.75 -14.98
N SER A 59 -2.85 23.72 -14.26
CA SER A 59 -3.81 24.81 -14.28
C SER A 59 -3.19 26.12 -13.74
N ALA A 60 -3.35 27.22 -14.49
CA ALA A 60 -2.70 28.51 -14.24
C ALA A 60 -3.17 29.25 -12.98
N ASN A 61 -4.29 28.85 -12.39
CA ASN A 61 -4.75 29.41 -11.10
C ASN A 61 -3.86 29.00 -9.90
N ASP A 62 -2.91 28.09 -10.11
CA ASP A 62 -1.97 27.64 -9.10
C ASP A 62 -0.65 28.42 -9.16
N ASN A 63 -0.44 29.37 -8.24
CA ASN A 63 0.71 30.29 -8.13
C ASN A 63 2.09 29.64 -7.85
N SER A 64 2.35 28.41 -8.30
CA SER A 64 3.64 27.72 -8.11
C SER A 64 4.18 27.23 -9.46
N CYS A 65 4.57 28.20 -10.28
CA CYS A 65 5.48 27.97 -11.39
C CYS A 65 6.88 27.73 -10.84
N SER A 66 7.32 26.48 -10.80
CA SER A 66 8.73 26.16 -10.60
C SER A 66 9.51 26.58 -11.85
N ASN A 67 10.60 27.32 -11.66
CA ASN A 67 11.53 27.69 -12.72
C ASN A 67 12.02 26.42 -13.44
N TYR A 68 11.59 26.27 -14.69
CA TYR A 68 11.91 25.10 -15.50
C TYR A 68 13.35 25.18 -16.02
N ASN A 69 14.15 24.15 -15.77
CA ASN A 69 15.55 24.07 -16.19
C ASN A 69 15.61 23.43 -17.59
N TRP A 70 15.28 24.22 -18.62
CA TRP A 70 15.44 23.84 -20.03
C TRP A 70 16.93 23.66 -20.35
N LYS A 71 17.49 22.48 -20.13
CA LYS A 71 18.87 22.21 -20.54
C LYS A 71 19.01 21.83 -22.02
N GLU A 72 17.93 21.51 -22.73
CA GLU A 72 18.03 20.98 -24.09
C GLU A 72 16.96 21.53 -25.06
N ASN A 73 17.46 21.93 -26.24
CA ASN A 73 16.79 22.17 -27.52
C ASN A 73 15.68 23.25 -27.60
N THR A 74 16.05 24.42 -28.14
CA THR A 74 15.19 25.58 -28.35
C THR A 74 13.99 25.35 -29.28
N GLU A 75 14.05 24.38 -30.19
CA GLU A 75 12.93 24.10 -31.11
C GLU A 75 11.79 23.38 -30.41
N ILE A 76 12.11 22.38 -29.60
CA ILE A 76 11.15 21.60 -28.81
C ILE A 76 10.41 22.50 -27.83
N ARG A 77 11.15 23.43 -27.22
CA ARG A 77 10.57 24.45 -26.35
C ARG A 77 9.52 25.29 -27.07
N LYS A 78 9.86 25.85 -28.23
CA LYS A 78 8.92 26.69 -29.00
C LYS A 78 7.65 25.93 -29.36
N GLU A 79 7.76 24.65 -29.68
CA GLU A 79 6.60 23.83 -30.04
C GLU A 79 5.69 23.56 -28.83
N ILE A 80 6.28 23.25 -27.67
CA ILE A 80 5.54 23.04 -26.42
C ILE A 80 4.88 24.34 -25.93
N GLU A 81 5.57 25.48 -26.08
CA GLU A 81 5.06 26.81 -25.70
C GLU A 81 3.78 27.20 -26.47
N LYS A 82 3.53 26.65 -27.66
CA LYS A 82 2.27 26.86 -28.40
C LYS A 82 1.03 26.36 -27.67
N TYR A 83 1.21 25.41 -26.75
CA TYR A 83 0.14 24.82 -25.95
C TYR A 83 -0.06 25.54 -24.62
N TYR A 84 0.70 26.61 -24.36
CA TYR A 84 0.49 27.43 -23.17
C TYR A 84 -0.74 28.30 -23.39
N SER A 85 -1.57 28.40 -22.37
CA SER A 85 -2.70 29.31 -22.37
C SER A 85 -2.80 30.02 -21.02
N ASN A 86 -3.68 31.03 -20.94
CA ASN A 86 -3.98 31.70 -19.68
C ASN A 86 -4.43 30.74 -18.57
N ASP A 87 -4.85 29.52 -18.92
CA ASP A 87 -5.35 28.50 -18.00
C ASP A 87 -4.36 27.34 -17.79
N TRP A 88 -3.28 27.23 -18.56
CA TRP A 88 -2.35 26.10 -18.52
C TRP A 88 -0.88 26.51 -18.69
N ILE A 89 -0.05 26.17 -17.69
CA ILE A 89 1.38 26.49 -17.64
C ILE A 89 2.19 25.21 -17.56
N CYS A 90 3.28 25.12 -18.33
CA CYS A 90 4.16 23.95 -18.25
C CYS A 90 4.97 23.93 -16.95
N ASP A 91 5.03 22.75 -16.37
CA ASP A 91 5.77 22.50 -15.13
C ASP A 91 6.85 21.44 -15.27
N PHE A 92 6.67 20.50 -16.20
CA PHE A 92 7.61 19.44 -16.47
C PHE A 92 7.68 19.14 -17.96
N VAL A 93 8.84 18.73 -18.43
CA VAL A 93 9.19 18.26 -19.77
C VAL A 93 10.27 17.21 -19.62
N GLY A 94 9.92 15.95 -19.89
CA GLY A 94 10.85 14.83 -19.90
C GLY A 94 10.91 14.19 -21.28
N LYS A 95 12.10 13.75 -21.69
CA LYS A 95 12.25 12.88 -22.85
C LYS A 95 11.95 11.44 -22.44
N TYR A 96 11.11 10.76 -23.20
CA TYR A 96 10.84 9.33 -23.00
C TYR A 96 11.87 8.49 -23.76
N GLU A 97 12.61 7.65 -23.03
CA GLU A 97 13.65 6.77 -23.58
C GLU A 97 13.37 5.29 -23.31
N GLY A 98 12.09 4.91 -23.11
CA GLY A 98 11.70 3.51 -22.88
C GLY A 98 11.49 3.12 -21.41
N HIS A 99 11.53 4.09 -20.48
CA HIS A 99 11.27 3.90 -19.06
C HIS A 99 10.13 4.82 -18.57
N ALA A 100 9.50 4.47 -17.45
CA ALA A 100 8.46 5.29 -16.83
C ALA A 100 8.99 6.68 -16.48
N LEU A 101 8.20 7.72 -16.76
CA LEU A 101 8.52 9.10 -16.39
C LEU A 101 7.88 9.39 -15.03
N GLU A 102 8.71 9.79 -14.07
CA GLU A 102 8.26 10.16 -12.74
C GLU A 102 8.29 11.68 -12.58
N TRP A 103 7.13 12.27 -12.25
CA TRP A 103 7.00 13.68 -11.95
C TRP A 103 6.40 13.84 -10.55
N ILE A 104 7.19 14.39 -9.64
CA ILE A 104 6.82 14.56 -8.24
C ILE A 104 6.44 16.01 -8.03
N LYS A 105 5.21 16.30 -7.58
CA LYS A 105 4.79 17.67 -7.28
C LYS A 105 3.92 17.81 -6.03
N ASP A 106 4.28 18.78 -5.22
CA ASP A 106 3.54 19.15 -4.02
C ASP A 106 2.28 19.97 -4.39
N ASN A 107 1.21 19.30 -4.84
CA ASN A 107 -0.20 19.64 -4.55
C ASN A 107 -1.21 18.80 -5.34
N LYS A 108 -2.47 18.78 -4.86
CA LYS A 108 -3.64 18.24 -5.57
C LYS A 108 -4.04 19.11 -6.75
N LYS A 109 -3.36 18.95 -7.88
CA LYS A 109 -3.55 19.80 -9.07
C LYS A 109 -4.28 19.09 -10.20
N LYS A 110 -5.01 19.88 -10.99
CA LYS A 110 -5.42 19.47 -12.34
C LYS A 110 -4.22 19.63 -13.26
N PHE A 111 -3.95 18.62 -14.07
CA PHE A 111 -2.86 18.65 -15.05
C PHE A 111 -3.30 18.05 -16.38
N LYS A 112 -2.65 18.44 -17.47
CA LYS A 112 -2.71 17.79 -18.78
C LYS A 112 -1.32 17.29 -19.14
N LEU A 113 -1.26 16.23 -19.95
CA LEU A 113 -0.02 15.78 -20.56
C LEU A 113 -0.03 16.11 -22.04
N LEU A 114 1.08 16.64 -22.51
CA LEU A 114 1.36 16.88 -23.92
C LEU A 114 2.46 15.91 -24.36
N PHE A 115 2.13 15.01 -25.28
CA PHE A 115 3.08 14.11 -25.92
C PHE A 115 3.52 14.71 -27.25
N TYR A 116 4.79 15.14 -27.35
CA TYR A 116 5.34 15.73 -28.56
C TYR A 116 6.30 14.77 -29.28
N PHE A 117 6.03 14.50 -30.55
CA PHE A 117 6.80 13.58 -31.40
C PHE A 117 7.59 14.39 -32.44
N PRO A 118 8.86 14.74 -32.18
CA PRO A 118 9.63 15.62 -33.06
C PRO A 118 9.82 15.03 -34.45
N GLU A 119 10.06 13.72 -34.56
CA GLU A 119 10.28 13.05 -35.85
C GLU A 119 9.08 13.13 -36.79
N LYS A 120 7.87 13.21 -36.23
CA LYS A 120 6.62 13.25 -37.00
C LYS A 120 5.95 14.62 -36.96
N ASN A 121 6.56 15.58 -36.28
CA ASN A 121 6.09 16.95 -36.10
C ASN A 121 4.60 17.06 -35.72
N TYR A 122 4.16 16.29 -34.73
CA TYR A 122 2.83 16.44 -34.14
C TYR A 122 2.88 16.30 -32.61
N ALA A 123 1.88 16.85 -31.94
CA ALA A 123 1.69 16.68 -30.51
C ALA A 123 0.29 16.19 -30.19
N ILE A 124 0.14 15.44 -29.09
CA ILE A 124 -1.14 14.97 -28.58
C ILE A 124 -1.31 15.53 -27.17
N LEU A 125 -2.40 16.28 -26.95
CA LEU A 125 -2.80 16.76 -25.64
C LEU A 125 -3.84 15.83 -25.03
N THR A 126 -3.65 15.44 -23.78
CA THR A 126 -4.63 14.62 -23.04
C THR A 126 -5.79 15.46 -22.51
N GLN A 127 -6.86 14.78 -22.11
CA GLN A 127 -7.86 15.39 -21.24
C GLN A 127 -7.26 15.80 -19.89
N GLU A 128 -8.01 16.64 -19.17
CA GLU A 128 -7.69 17.02 -17.81
C GLU A 128 -7.60 15.80 -16.90
N CYS A 129 -6.44 15.65 -16.27
CA CYS A 129 -6.14 14.66 -15.29
C CYS A 129 -6.23 15.32 -13.91
N GLU A 130 -6.93 14.66 -12.99
CA GLU A 130 -6.98 15.09 -11.60
C GLU A 130 -6.22 14.07 -10.75
N VAL A 131 -5.29 14.60 -9.95
CA VAL A 131 -4.62 13.83 -8.90
C VAL A 131 -5.68 13.30 -7.94
N PHE A 132 -5.73 11.98 -7.79
CA PHE A 132 -6.79 11.28 -7.07
C PHE A 132 -6.30 10.59 -5.80
N ALA A 133 -4.98 10.43 -5.66
CA ALA A 133 -4.31 9.93 -4.48
C ALA A 133 -2.88 10.52 -4.39
N LYS A 134 -2.25 10.37 -3.22
CA LYS A 134 -0.85 10.71 -3.02
C LYS A 134 0.07 10.15 -4.07
N GLU A 135 -0.10 8.88 -4.42
CA GLU A 135 0.64 8.23 -5.48
C GLU A 135 -0.34 7.91 -6.60
N SER A 136 -0.51 8.87 -7.50
CA SER A 136 -1.40 8.69 -8.66
C SER A 136 -0.59 8.14 -9.81
N THR A 137 -0.80 6.86 -10.16
CA THR A 137 -0.21 6.29 -11.37
C THR A 137 -1.19 6.44 -12.54
N PHE A 138 -0.75 7.07 -13.61
CA PHE A 138 -1.50 7.23 -14.85
C PHE A 138 -0.83 6.39 -15.93
N ILE A 139 -1.57 5.42 -16.46
CA ILE A 139 -1.08 4.53 -17.52
C ILE A 139 -1.61 5.02 -18.86
N PHE A 140 -0.69 5.22 -19.81
CA PHE A 140 -1.00 5.55 -21.19
C PHE A 140 -0.51 4.44 -22.14
N HIS A 141 -1.38 4.01 -23.04
CA HIS A 141 -1.06 3.06 -24.11
C HIS A 141 -0.84 3.83 -25.41
N MET A 142 0.39 3.86 -25.94
CA MET A 142 0.68 4.67 -27.13
C MET A 142 -0.05 4.19 -28.39
N ASN A 143 -0.33 2.90 -28.49
CA ASN A 143 -1.08 2.32 -29.62
C ASN A 143 -2.52 2.83 -29.71
N HIS A 144 -3.03 3.47 -28.64
CA HIS A 144 -4.38 4.01 -28.55
C HIS A 144 -4.40 5.50 -28.20
N LEU A 145 -3.25 6.18 -28.24
CA LEU A 145 -3.14 7.61 -27.97
C LEU A 145 -3.79 8.38 -29.13
N LYS A 146 -5.02 8.85 -28.89
CA LYS A 146 -5.74 9.81 -29.72
C LYS A 146 -5.81 11.14 -28.99
N GLU A 147 -6.19 12.21 -29.69
CA GLU A 147 -6.68 13.42 -29.03
C GLU A 147 -7.76 13.01 -28.01
N ASP A 148 -7.73 13.63 -26.84
CA ASP A 148 -8.60 13.30 -25.70
C ASP A 148 -8.39 11.92 -25.04
N ALA A 149 -7.21 11.32 -25.18
CA ALA A 149 -6.89 10.09 -24.45
C ALA A 149 -7.09 10.26 -22.92
N LYS A 150 -7.99 9.46 -22.36
CA LYS A 150 -8.18 9.36 -20.91
C LYS A 150 -7.13 8.42 -20.34
N PRO A 151 -6.37 8.85 -19.31
CA PRO A 151 -5.48 7.92 -18.64
C PRO A 151 -6.26 6.81 -17.96
N ILE A 152 -5.67 5.62 -17.93
CA ILE A 152 -6.10 4.58 -17.02
C ILE A 152 -5.51 4.92 -15.65
N LYS A 153 -6.39 5.33 -14.71
CA LYS A 153 -6.02 5.56 -13.32
C LYS A 153 -5.68 4.22 -12.66
N SER A 154 -4.44 4.02 -12.26
CA SER A 154 -4.00 2.84 -11.53
C SER A 154 -3.68 3.24 -10.08
N TYR A 155 -4.69 3.20 -9.21
CA TYR A 155 -4.48 3.14 -7.77
C TYR A 155 -5.59 2.28 -7.19
N ASN A 156 -5.29 1.00 -6.93
CA ASN A 156 -6.28 0.08 -6.43
C ASN A 156 -6.12 -0.11 -4.92
N ASN A 157 -6.55 0.89 -4.15
CA ASN A 157 -6.63 0.83 -2.68
C ASN A 157 -7.34 -0.44 -2.19
N LEU A 158 -8.32 -0.94 -2.95
CA LEU A 158 -9.02 -2.18 -2.61
C LEU A 158 -8.07 -3.38 -2.63
N ILE A 159 -7.13 -3.47 -3.58
CA ILE A 159 -6.17 -4.58 -3.61
C ILE A 159 -5.24 -4.55 -2.40
N ILE A 160 -4.76 -3.38 -1.99
CA ILE A 160 -3.90 -3.24 -0.79
C ILE A 160 -4.66 -3.68 0.46
N VAL A 161 -5.90 -3.20 0.62
CA VAL A 161 -6.75 -3.54 1.77
C VAL A 161 -7.13 -5.03 1.77
N LEU A 162 -7.53 -5.57 0.62
CA LEU A 162 -7.86 -7.00 0.47
C LEU A 162 -6.63 -7.89 0.74
N SER A 163 -5.45 -7.45 0.30
CA SER A 163 -4.18 -8.12 0.57
C SER A 163 -3.91 -8.18 2.08
N ALA A 164 -4.04 -7.04 2.77
CA ALA A 164 -3.86 -6.98 4.23
C ALA A 164 -4.86 -7.89 4.97
N ILE A 165 -6.15 -7.86 4.58
CA ILE A 165 -7.19 -8.70 5.20
C ILE A 165 -6.92 -10.18 4.94
N SER A 166 -6.56 -10.58 3.72
CA SER A 166 -6.29 -11.98 3.41
C SER A 166 -5.13 -12.53 4.23
N GLY A 167 -4.05 -11.75 4.40
CA GLY A 167 -2.92 -12.12 5.25
C GLY A 167 -3.33 -12.26 6.73
N MET A 168 -4.13 -11.33 7.22
CA MET A 168 -4.67 -11.34 8.59
C MET A 168 -5.51 -12.60 8.86
N LEU A 169 -6.45 -12.91 7.97
CA LEU A 169 -7.29 -14.11 8.07
C LEU A 169 -6.47 -15.41 7.98
N ALA A 170 -5.44 -15.44 7.12
CA ALA A 170 -4.58 -16.62 6.99
C ALA A 170 -3.81 -16.89 8.30
N VAL A 171 -3.24 -15.87 8.92
CA VAL A 171 -2.51 -16.03 10.17
C VAL A 171 -3.47 -16.38 11.32
N LEU A 172 -4.65 -15.73 11.43
CA LEU A 172 -5.64 -16.09 12.46
C LEU A 172 -6.15 -17.54 12.30
N SER A 173 -6.34 -18.00 11.07
CA SER A 173 -6.76 -19.39 10.81
C SER A 173 -5.69 -20.39 11.24
N LEU A 174 -4.42 -20.09 10.95
CA LEU A 174 -3.28 -20.89 11.39
C LEU A 174 -3.24 -20.99 12.92
N GLU A 175 -3.49 -19.90 13.63
CA GLU A 175 -3.48 -19.92 15.10
C GLU A 175 -4.52 -20.86 15.69
N ILE A 176 -5.74 -20.82 15.15
CA ILE A 176 -6.83 -21.69 15.58
C ILE A 176 -6.45 -23.15 15.34
N ILE A 177 -5.84 -23.47 14.19
CA ILE A 177 -5.35 -24.82 13.87
C ILE A 177 -4.29 -25.26 14.88
N ILE A 178 -3.27 -24.44 15.13
CA ILE A 178 -2.17 -24.79 16.04
C ILE A 178 -2.68 -24.93 17.48
N MET A 179 -3.56 -24.05 17.93
CA MET A 179 -4.19 -24.19 19.25
C MET A 179 -5.01 -25.49 19.37
N GLY A 180 -5.68 -25.90 18.30
CA GLY A 180 -6.36 -27.19 18.21
C GLY A 180 -5.41 -28.37 18.40
N ILE A 181 -4.25 -28.35 17.72
CA ILE A 181 -3.19 -29.38 17.84
C ILE A 181 -2.67 -29.46 19.29
N PHE A 182 -2.47 -28.32 19.94
CA PHE A 182 -2.06 -28.28 21.36
C PHE A 182 -3.23 -28.46 22.34
N ASN A 183 -4.45 -28.70 21.86
CA ASN A 183 -5.62 -28.97 22.68
C ASN A 183 -5.93 -27.85 23.70
N PHE A 184 -5.63 -26.59 23.34
CA PHE A 184 -6.02 -25.42 24.15
C PHE A 184 -7.52 -25.17 24.00
N LYS A 185 -8.29 -25.64 24.98
CA LYS A 185 -9.76 -25.57 24.97
C LYS A 185 -10.34 -24.43 25.82
N ASN A 186 -9.50 -23.74 26.60
CA ASN A 186 -9.96 -22.66 27.46
C ASN A 186 -10.29 -21.43 26.62
N PHE A 187 -11.56 -21.02 26.61
CA PHE A 187 -12.04 -19.88 25.83
C PHE A 187 -11.27 -18.59 26.10
N ASN A 188 -10.93 -18.29 27.35
CA ASN A 188 -10.17 -17.10 27.71
C ASN A 188 -8.75 -17.14 27.12
N CYS A 189 -8.16 -18.35 27.01
CA CYS A 189 -6.88 -18.54 26.34
C CYS A 189 -7.02 -18.33 24.82
N ILE A 190 -8.08 -18.86 24.21
CA ILE A 190 -8.36 -18.70 22.78
C ILE A 190 -8.52 -17.21 22.45
N CYS A 191 -9.37 -16.49 23.18
CA CYS A 191 -9.57 -15.06 22.99
C CYS A 191 -8.30 -14.24 23.22
N PHE A 192 -7.54 -14.55 24.27
CA PHE A 192 -6.28 -13.86 24.53
C PHE A 192 -5.31 -13.97 23.35
N VAL A 193 -5.10 -15.19 22.83
CA VAL A 193 -4.23 -15.43 21.68
C VAL A 193 -4.72 -14.67 20.46
N LEU A 194 -6.01 -14.76 20.11
CA LEU A 194 -6.56 -14.09 18.94
C LEU A 194 -6.42 -12.57 19.06
N ILE A 195 -6.76 -11.97 20.21
CA ILE A 195 -6.65 -10.52 20.44
C ILE A 195 -5.20 -10.06 20.30
N VAL A 196 -4.26 -10.78 20.90
CA VAL A 196 -2.83 -10.42 20.80
C VAL A 196 -2.37 -10.46 19.35
N ASN A 197 -2.75 -11.47 18.57
CA ASN A 197 -2.33 -11.55 17.17
C ASN A 197 -2.92 -10.48 16.29
N LEU A 198 -4.20 -10.24 16.48
CA LEU A 198 -4.93 -9.19 15.83
C LEU A 198 -4.23 -7.85 16.05
N LEU A 199 -3.94 -7.48 17.30
CA LEU A 199 -3.23 -6.25 17.64
C LEU A 199 -1.87 -6.17 16.93
N PHE A 200 -1.07 -7.23 16.99
CA PHE A 200 0.23 -7.24 16.32
C PHE A 200 0.15 -7.22 14.80
N GLN A 201 -0.85 -7.85 14.19
CA GLN A 201 -1.07 -7.81 12.74
C GLN A 201 -1.46 -6.40 12.30
N ILE A 202 -2.31 -5.71 13.06
CA ILE A 202 -2.68 -4.32 12.82
C ILE A 202 -1.44 -3.41 12.90
N ILE A 203 -0.69 -3.50 14.01
CA ILE A 203 0.53 -2.70 14.22
C ILE A 203 1.54 -2.96 13.10
N THR A 204 1.76 -4.22 12.74
CA THR A 204 2.71 -4.61 11.68
C THR A 204 2.25 -4.09 10.32
N ALA A 205 0.96 -4.21 9.99
CA ALA A 205 0.43 -3.72 8.72
C ALA A 205 0.58 -2.20 8.59
N VAL A 206 0.23 -1.44 9.64
CA VAL A 206 0.37 0.02 9.65
C VAL A 206 1.84 0.43 9.56
N TYR A 207 2.72 -0.23 10.31
CA TYR A 207 4.15 0.08 10.29
C TYR A 207 4.78 -0.24 8.93
N LEU A 208 4.48 -1.40 8.33
CA LEU A 208 5.00 -1.76 7.01
C LEU A 208 4.44 -0.85 5.92
N PHE A 209 3.19 -0.42 6.02
CA PHE A 209 2.63 0.58 5.11
C PHE A 209 3.40 1.91 5.19
N HIS A 210 3.70 2.38 6.41
CA HIS A 210 4.50 3.59 6.61
C HIS A 210 5.93 3.45 6.05
N ILE A 211 6.59 2.30 6.26
CA ILE A 211 7.94 2.05 5.71
C ILE A 211 7.90 1.96 4.18
N ALA A 212 6.92 1.26 3.60
CA ALA A 212 6.72 1.21 2.15
C ALA A 212 6.60 2.62 1.58
N TYR A 213 5.85 3.48 2.29
CA TYR A 213 5.57 4.84 1.92
C TYR A 213 6.82 5.75 1.95
N GLU A 214 7.62 5.70 3.02
CA GLU A 214 8.79 6.58 3.19
C GLU A 214 10.02 6.09 2.39
N TYR A 215 10.29 4.79 2.41
CA TYR A 215 11.57 4.23 1.96
C TYR A 215 11.45 3.36 0.71
N GLY A 216 10.24 3.00 0.28
CA GLY A 216 9.99 2.14 -0.88
C GLY A 216 10.18 0.64 -0.60
N TYR A 217 9.93 -0.18 -1.63
CA TYR A 217 9.76 -1.63 -1.51
C TYR A 217 11.02 -2.42 -1.10
N TYR A 218 12.22 -1.96 -1.42
CA TYR A 218 13.45 -2.67 -1.04
C TYR A 218 13.67 -2.66 0.48
N TYR A 219 13.40 -1.54 1.14
CA TYR A 219 13.52 -1.43 2.59
C TYR A 219 12.42 -2.19 3.33
N LEU A 220 11.25 -2.34 2.71
CA LEU A 220 10.13 -3.09 3.27
C LEU A 220 10.52 -4.52 3.67
N PHE A 221 11.35 -5.22 2.89
CA PHE A 221 11.73 -6.59 3.20
C PHE A 221 12.61 -6.70 4.46
N ILE A 222 13.57 -5.78 4.63
CA ILE A 222 14.45 -5.73 5.81
C ILE A 222 13.61 -5.43 7.06
N TYR A 223 12.73 -4.43 6.98
CA TYR A 223 11.87 -4.06 8.10
C TYR A 223 10.82 -5.14 8.41
N LEU A 224 10.32 -5.86 7.40
CA LEU A 224 9.44 -7.02 7.60
C LEU A 224 10.12 -8.06 8.49
N ILE A 225 11.37 -8.41 8.22
CA ILE A 225 12.12 -9.39 9.03
C ILE A 225 12.33 -8.87 10.46
N LEU A 226 12.73 -7.61 10.62
CA LEU A 226 12.97 -7.02 11.95
C LEU A 226 11.69 -6.96 12.79
N VAL A 227 10.59 -6.50 12.21
CA VAL A 227 9.28 -6.43 12.89
C VAL A 227 8.75 -7.84 13.19
N ALA A 228 8.87 -8.77 12.24
CA ALA A 228 8.50 -10.17 12.46
C ALA A 228 9.26 -10.76 13.66
N PHE A 229 10.58 -10.55 13.72
CA PHE A 229 11.40 -11.06 14.82
C PHE A 229 11.06 -10.39 16.16
N GLY A 230 10.90 -9.07 16.18
CA GLY A 230 10.49 -8.33 17.38
C GLY A 230 9.12 -8.79 17.92
N THR A 231 8.13 -8.91 17.04
CA THR A 231 6.79 -9.38 17.43
C THR A 231 6.80 -10.84 17.90
N TRP A 232 7.67 -11.69 17.33
CA TRP A 232 7.86 -13.07 17.79
C TRP A 232 8.40 -13.16 19.21
N ILE A 233 9.41 -12.36 19.55
CA ILE A 233 9.95 -12.30 20.92
C ILE A 233 8.85 -11.85 21.90
N ILE A 234 8.17 -10.75 21.58
CA ILE A 234 7.18 -10.16 22.49
C ILE A 234 5.98 -11.12 22.68
N LYS A 235 5.45 -11.71 21.60
CA LYS A 235 4.37 -12.69 21.70
C LYS A 235 4.77 -13.91 22.52
N ASN A 236 6.00 -14.40 22.36
CA ASN A 236 6.50 -15.51 23.16
C ASN A 236 6.49 -15.21 24.66
N VAL A 237 6.97 -14.04 25.05
CA VAL A 237 6.94 -13.59 26.47
C VAL A 237 5.49 -13.47 26.96
N LEU A 238 4.62 -12.83 26.17
CA LEU A 238 3.21 -12.65 26.53
C LEU A 238 2.49 -13.99 26.72
N TYR A 239 2.69 -14.95 25.80
CA TYR A 239 2.01 -16.24 25.88
C TYR A 239 2.47 -17.04 27.09
N VAL A 240 3.78 -17.15 27.28
CA VAL A 240 4.34 -17.88 28.42
C VAL A 240 3.84 -17.29 29.74
N PHE A 241 3.78 -15.97 29.87
CA PHE A 241 3.37 -15.31 31.11
C PHE A 241 1.85 -15.30 31.36
N PHE A 242 1.04 -15.06 30.33
CA PHE A 242 -0.41 -14.92 30.49
C PHE A 242 -1.16 -16.25 30.31
N ILE A 243 -0.76 -17.11 29.37
CA ILE A 243 -1.43 -18.42 29.21
C ILE A 243 -1.21 -19.29 30.45
N SER A 244 -0.03 -19.20 31.09
CA SER A 244 0.24 -19.92 32.35
C SER A 244 -0.61 -19.43 33.53
N LYS A 245 -1.12 -18.20 33.48
CA LYS A 245 -2.07 -17.66 34.47
C LYS A 245 -3.52 -18.00 34.13
N ILE A 246 -3.87 -18.03 32.84
CA ILE A 246 -5.23 -18.31 32.37
C ILE A 246 -5.54 -19.81 32.40
N THR A 247 -4.53 -20.65 32.21
CA THR A 247 -4.65 -22.11 32.09
C THR A 247 -3.80 -22.81 33.15
N LYS A 248 -4.17 -24.04 33.51
CA LYS A 248 -3.36 -24.92 34.37
C LYS A 248 -2.37 -25.79 33.56
N GLU A 249 -2.05 -25.36 32.35
CA GLU A 249 -1.21 -26.13 31.43
C GLU A 249 0.27 -26.04 31.81
N LYS A 250 1.04 -27.06 31.45
CA LYS A 250 2.48 -27.12 31.76
C LYS A 250 3.24 -26.06 30.96
N PHE A 251 4.19 -25.38 31.61
CA PHE A 251 5.07 -24.40 30.98
C PHE A 251 5.68 -24.89 29.66
N LYS A 252 6.21 -26.11 29.63
CA LYS A 252 6.81 -26.72 28.42
C LYS A 252 5.84 -26.75 27.24
N LYS A 253 4.56 -27.06 27.49
CA LYS A 253 3.52 -27.10 26.45
C LYS A 253 3.26 -25.71 25.89
N ILE A 254 3.12 -24.71 26.77
CA ILE A 254 2.89 -23.30 26.39
C ILE A 254 4.09 -22.75 25.61
N PHE A 255 5.31 -23.05 26.05
CA PHE A 255 6.53 -22.60 25.40
C PHE A 255 6.68 -23.18 23.98
N ILE A 256 6.51 -24.49 23.81
CA ILE A 256 6.58 -25.15 22.49
C ILE A 256 5.48 -24.62 21.58
N TYR A 257 4.25 -24.51 22.09
CA TYR A 257 3.14 -23.91 21.35
C TYR A 257 3.50 -22.52 20.85
N SER A 258 4.02 -21.67 21.73
CA SER A 258 4.31 -20.28 21.42
C SER A 258 5.37 -20.14 20.33
N ILE A 259 6.46 -20.89 20.44
CA ILE A 259 7.52 -20.91 19.41
C ILE A 259 6.94 -21.38 18.09
N MET A 260 6.24 -22.51 18.08
CA MET A 260 5.72 -23.11 16.86
C MET A 260 4.72 -22.18 16.17
N ASN A 261 3.76 -21.66 16.94
CA ASN A 261 2.73 -20.77 16.46
C ASN A 261 3.33 -19.49 15.87
N ASN A 262 4.16 -18.78 16.62
CA ASN A 262 4.76 -17.53 16.15
C ASN A 262 5.67 -17.74 14.94
N THR A 263 6.42 -18.84 14.88
CA THR A 263 7.26 -19.16 13.72
C THR A 263 6.43 -19.41 12.46
N PHE A 264 5.37 -20.22 12.55
CA PHE A 264 4.48 -20.45 11.40
C PHE A 264 3.75 -19.17 10.98
N SER A 265 3.35 -18.32 11.92
CA SER A 265 2.73 -17.01 11.60
C SER A 265 3.68 -16.11 10.80
N ILE A 266 4.97 -16.08 11.13
CA ILE A 266 5.98 -15.34 10.34
C ILE A 266 6.08 -15.91 8.94
N LEU A 267 6.21 -17.24 8.81
CA LEU A 267 6.37 -17.89 7.51
C LEU A 267 5.18 -17.61 6.59
N ILE A 268 3.95 -17.69 7.12
CA ILE A 268 2.74 -17.30 6.37
C ILE A 268 2.77 -15.81 6.02
N GLY A 269 3.15 -14.93 6.95
CA GLY A 269 3.24 -13.49 6.69
C GLY A 269 4.20 -13.16 5.55
N ILE A 270 5.39 -13.76 5.54
CA ILE A 270 6.37 -13.60 4.47
C ILE A 270 5.85 -14.18 3.16
N PHE A 271 5.27 -15.38 3.19
CA PHE A 271 4.71 -16.03 2.01
C PHE A 271 3.60 -15.19 1.36
N MET A 272 2.70 -14.64 2.17
CA MET A 272 1.63 -13.75 1.70
C MET A 272 2.20 -12.44 1.13
N ALA A 273 3.23 -11.86 1.76
CA ALA A 273 3.89 -10.67 1.25
C ALA A 273 4.56 -10.89 -0.12
N LEU A 274 5.05 -12.10 -0.41
CA LEU A 274 5.64 -12.45 -1.70
C LEU A 274 4.60 -12.72 -2.80
N LEU A 275 3.40 -13.17 -2.44
CA LEU A 275 2.33 -13.52 -3.38
C LEU A 275 1.44 -12.33 -3.74
N LEU A 276 1.24 -11.37 -2.83
CA LEU A 276 0.23 -10.34 -3.00
C LEU A 276 0.75 -9.19 -3.88
N PRO A 277 0.08 -8.90 -5.02
CA PRO A 277 0.56 -7.93 -6.01
C PRO A 277 0.53 -6.48 -5.50
N GLY A 278 -0.22 -6.18 -4.42
CA GLY A 278 -0.29 -4.83 -3.84
C GLY A 278 1.00 -4.37 -3.14
N ILE A 279 1.97 -5.26 -2.94
CA ILE A 279 3.29 -4.98 -2.36
C ILE A 279 4.39 -4.97 -3.46
N ARG A 280 4.03 -5.21 -4.73
CA ARG A 280 4.94 -5.14 -5.88
C ARG A 280 4.64 -3.93 -6.77
#